data_AF-A0A0N4ZE06-F1
#
_entry.id   AF-A0A0N4ZE06-F1
#
_cell.length_a   1.000
_cell.length_b   1.000
_cell.length_c   1.000
_cell.angle_alpha   90.00
_cell.angle_beta   90.00
_cell.angle_gamma   90.00
#
_symmetry.space_group_name_H-M   'P 1'
#
loop_
_entity.id
_entity.type
_entity.pdbx_description
1 polymer ?
#
loop_
_entity_poly.entity_id
_entity_poly.type
_entity_poly.pdbx_seq_one_letter_code
_entity_poly.pdbx_strand_id
1 'polypeptide(L)'
;MSVYGQVFDVDGNSLQSPSPFSNIQSPATENAQMDQNFVYLHNISAEQYQIFKDNVDMLFNGRIPLHEQQYHLTTIAQHVDEFVIPAFEHEKNYLINTVLCNWAIKQQKVSIGSVFTQMNHYKALSVVSTQFEYFGELLEQTLNGLFHLKTFNQTFQHFSILFERLREIVHFFLYYSIIVSRQPPSVSVKCGDAENHRRSRFWFNTEIRVLGGKAFNIDTLNAGKHIKCHLITDETAKALLNSAYKEVVDNEDFTLEPMVAGISSTNFHETGTSAYFEDMRISKKGPLRRDSVASRRYHICYTINLTAKHDIQLVGKKVSLPFAVLVGPKVEVEARLFLERSFANLVQLSSCEIPTEVGYEEMADALEMKFQSIVETPLKSTDTIPVVKPRMLSNQAKHHIILRLKPNTDAKILLENFMKSPVAEEFCLKKGSTTDGEWKLVPFYDWFFKIAEIINKYMANMWNNELIYGFCSKDEAEYLLQSCQCPTLLIRFSDIEYGKVKVSAKYSNNEVQHYWYDTNELASRSLSKELLTNSRFSGINCIYPNINLDTALGGSEIKKTSVQNKPRYLQPSAVYFDNQGSAT
;
A
#
# COMPACT_ATOMS: atom_id res chain seq x y z
N MET A 1 -42.10 -13.17 46.81
CA MET A 1 -43.01 -12.30 47.58
C MET A 1 -42.22 -11.07 47.99
N SER A 2 -42.74 -9.90 47.62
CA SER A 2 -42.16 -8.57 47.81
C SER A 2 -41.93 -8.22 49.28
N VAL A 3 -40.77 -7.64 49.62
CA VAL A 3 -40.64 -6.47 50.53
C VAL A 3 -39.29 -5.76 50.28
N TYR A 4 -39.30 -4.55 49.72
CA TYR A 4 -38.30 -3.52 50.01
C TYR A 4 -39.03 -2.20 50.19
N GLY A 5 -38.99 -1.65 51.40
CA GLY A 5 -39.51 -0.34 51.74
C GLY A 5 -38.52 0.76 51.33
N GLN A 6 -39.03 1.84 50.74
CA GLN A 6 -38.29 3.08 50.49
C GLN A 6 -38.37 3.96 51.74
N VAL A 7 -37.23 4.51 52.16
CA VAL A 7 -37.11 5.52 53.23
C VAL A 7 -37.08 6.90 52.57
N PHE A 8 -37.90 7.83 53.06
CA PHE A 8 -37.95 9.24 52.63
C PHE A 8 -37.34 10.14 53.71
N ASP A 9 -36.72 11.26 53.31
CA ASP A 9 -36.26 12.31 54.23
C ASP A 9 -37.37 13.36 54.47
N VAL A 10 -37.17 14.23 55.48
CA VAL A 10 -38.17 15.13 56.09
C VAL A 10 -38.83 16.12 55.09
N ASP A 11 -38.22 16.33 53.92
CA ASP A 11 -38.76 17.19 52.85
C ASP A 11 -39.34 16.43 51.63
N GLY A 12 -39.58 15.11 51.73
CA GLY A 12 -40.38 14.36 50.75
C GLY A 12 -39.73 14.10 49.38
N ASN A 13 -38.43 14.34 49.22
CA ASN A 13 -37.71 14.01 48.00
C ASN A 13 -37.13 12.58 48.03
N SER A 14 -37.28 11.85 46.92
CA SER A 14 -36.74 10.50 46.76
C SER A 14 -35.21 10.52 46.66
N LEU A 15 -34.51 9.79 47.55
CA LEU A 15 -33.08 9.51 47.42
C LEU A 15 -32.85 8.61 46.20
N GLN A 16 -32.23 9.15 45.15
CA GLN A 16 -31.72 8.36 44.04
C GLN A 16 -30.57 7.45 44.53
N SER A 17 -30.65 6.18 44.13
CA SER A 17 -29.60 5.17 44.30
C SER A 17 -28.26 5.64 43.71
N PRO A 18 -27.10 5.30 44.31
CA PRO A 18 -25.81 5.62 43.74
C PRO A 18 -25.61 4.83 42.45
N SER A 19 -25.46 5.55 41.33
CA SER A 19 -25.00 5.02 40.05
C SER A 19 -23.56 4.54 40.16
N PRO A 20 -23.20 3.31 39.77
CA PRO A 20 -21.84 3.00 39.40
C PRO A 20 -21.56 3.60 38.01
N PHE A 21 -20.27 3.74 37.68
CA PHE A 21 -19.68 4.31 36.45
C PHE A 21 -19.28 5.79 36.55
N SER A 22 -18.00 5.97 36.89
CA SER A 22 -17.22 7.19 36.66
C SER A 22 -17.14 7.50 35.17
N ASN A 23 -17.65 8.68 34.80
CA ASN A 23 -17.52 9.28 33.48
C ASN A 23 -16.11 9.85 33.28
N ILE A 24 -15.14 9.01 32.91
CA ILE A 24 -13.96 9.48 32.19
C ILE A 24 -14.17 9.09 30.73
N GLN A 25 -14.91 9.93 29.99
CA GLN A 25 -14.93 9.82 28.53
C GLN A 25 -13.57 10.25 28.01
N SER A 26 -12.85 9.31 27.39
CA SER A 26 -11.59 9.55 26.69
C SER A 26 -11.74 10.71 25.70
N PRO A 27 -10.79 11.65 25.61
CA PRO A 27 -10.78 12.69 24.57
C PRO A 27 -10.40 12.12 23.18
N ALA A 28 -10.43 10.80 23.00
CA ALA A 28 -10.22 10.11 21.73
C ALA A 28 -11.22 10.61 20.69
N THR A 29 -10.71 11.20 19.59
CA THR A 29 -11.50 11.53 18.39
C THR A 29 -12.35 10.33 17.94
N GLU A 30 -13.48 10.56 17.26
CA GLU A 30 -14.36 9.50 16.72
C GLU A 30 -13.59 8.39 15.98
N ASN A 31 -12.47 8.75 15.35
CA ASN A 31 -11.59 7.83 14.62
C ASN A 31 -10.82 6.84 15.51
N ALA A 32 -10.36 7.24 16.70
CA ALA A 32 -9.64 6.34 17.61
C ALA A 32 -10.60 5.43 18.41
N GLN A 33 -11.88 5.79 18.48
CA GLN A 33 -12.93 5.00 19.12
C GLN A 33 -13.34 3.74 18.34
N MET A 34 -12.94 3.62 17.08
CA MET A 34 -13.19 2.46 16.22
C MET A 34 -12.54 1.17 16.75
N ASP A 35 -11.45 1.29 17.50
CA ASP A 35 -10.72 0.17 18.09
C ASP A 35 -11.04 0.07 19.59
N GLN A 36 -12.01 -0.79 19.92
CA GLN A 36 -12.48 -0.95 21.30
C GLN A 36 -11.38 -1.46 22.25
N ASN A 37 -10.43 -2.25 21.74
CA ASN A 37 -9.33 -2.75 22.56
C ASN A 37 -8.33 -1.63 22.88
N PHE A 38 -8.01 -0.78 21.90
CA PHE A 38 -7.22 0.43 22.16
C PHE A 38 -7.90 1.30 23.22
N VAL A 39 -9.18 1.63 23.04
CA VAL A 39 -9.93 2.48 23.99
C VAL A 39 -9.90 1.91 25.40
N TYR A 40 -10.13 0.60 25.55
CA TYR A 40 -10.08 -0.07 26.84
C TYR A 40 -8.71 0.06 27.52
N LEU A 41 -7.62 -0.26 26.80
CA LEU A 41 -6.27 -0.19 27.34
C LEU A 41 -5.84 1.25 27.64
N HIS A 42 -6.15 2.18 26.73
CA HIS A 42 -5.84 3.59 26.89
C HIS A 42 -6.56 4.20 28.09
N ASN A 43 -7.82 3.83 28.34
CA ASN A 43 -8.55 4.29 29.51
C ASN A 43 -7.92 3.79 30.82
N ILE A 44 -7.43 2.54 30.85
CA ILE A 44 -6.70 2.02 32.01
C ILE A 44 -5.44 2.84 32.25
N SER A 45 -4.61 3.04 31.22
CA SER A 45 -3.40 3.85 31.31
C SER A 45 -3.70 5.28 31.76
N ALA A 46 -4.73 5.91 31.20
CA ALA A 46 -5.15 7.27 31.53
C ALA A 46 -5.66 7.37 32.98
N GLU A 47 -6.39 6.38 33.48
CA GLU A 47 -6.80 6.30 34.88
C GLU A 47 -5.59 6.20 35.81
N GLN A 48 -4.64 5.31 35.51
CA GLN A 48 -3.43 5.17 36.33
C GLN A 48 -2.57 6.44 36.33
N TYR A 49 -2.47 7.11 35.17
CA TYR A 49 -1.84 8.43 35.07
C TYR A 49 -2.58 9.50 35.87
N GLN A 50 -3.91 9.54 35.83
CA GLN A 50 -4.69 10.53 36.55
C GLN A 50 -4.47 10.41 38.07
N ILE A 51 -4.46 9.19 38.60
CA ILE A 51 -4.12 8.93 40.01
C ILE A 51 -2.69 9.40 40.31
N PHE A 52 -1.72 9.11 39.44
CA PHE A 52 -0.35 9.60 39.60
C PHE A 52 -0.31 11.14 39.63
N LYS A 53 -0.94 11.80 38.66
CA LYS A 53 -1.00 13.25 38.52
C LYS A 53 -1.61 13.90 39.76
N ASP A 54 -2.73 13.39 40.24
CA ASP A 54 -3.42 13.94 41.42
C ASP A 54 -2.54 13.85 42.67
N ASN A 55 -1.85 12.72 42.87
CA ASN A 55 -0.91 12.58 43.99
C ASN A 55 0.30 13.54 43.87
N VAL A 56 0.81 13.73 42.66
CA VAL A 56 1.91 14.67 42.38
C VAL A 56 1.47 16.11 42.62
N ASP A 57 0.29 16.50 42.15
CA ASP A 57 -0.27 17.84 42.35
C ASP A 57 -0.54 18.11 43.83
N MET A 58 -1.00 17.11 44.60
CA MET A 58 -1.17 17.24 46.06
C MET A 58 0.16 17.54 46.77
N LEU A 59 1.24 16.88 46.35
CA LEU A 59 2.59 17.09 46.88
C LEU A 59 3.09 18.51 46.57
N PHE A 60 2.99 18.95 45.31
CA PHE A 60 3.53 20.25 44.88
C PHE A 60 2.69 21.46 45.32
N ASN A 61 1.38 21.29 45.53
CA ASN A 61 0.52 22.36 46.04
C ASN A 61 0.71 22.63 47.56
N GLY A 62 1.67 21.97 48.22
CA GLY A 62 1.99 22.17 49.64
C GLY A 62 0.86 21.73 50.59
N ARG A 63 -0.07 20.90 50.10
CA ARG A 63 -1.22 20.41 50.88
C ARG A 63 -0.85 19.28 51.84
N ILE A 64 0.39 18.80 51.79
CA ILE A 64 0.89 17.67 52.57
C ILE A 64 1.85 18.18 53.65
N PRO A 65 1.57 17.93 54.94
CA PRO A 65 2.49 18.26 56.03
C PRO A 65 3.86 17.60 55.88
N LEU A 66 4.94 18.30 56.27
CA LEU A 66 6.34 17.84 56.14
C LEU A 66 6.60 16.43 56.70
N HIS A 67 5.86 16.01 57.73
CA HIS A 67 6.02 14.69 58.36
C HIS A 67 5.35 13.54 57.56
N GLU A 68 4.38 13.84 56.69
CA GLU A 68 3.69 12.85 55.85
C GLU A 68 4.30 12.77 54.44
N GLN A 69 5.14 13.73 54.06
CA GLN A 69 5.74 13.79 52.72
C GLN A 69 6.50 12.51 52.35
N GLN A 70 7.26 11.91 53.28
CA GLN A 70 8.02 10.69 52.99
C GLN A 70 7.13 9.48 52.73
N TYR A 71 5.98 9.39 53.41
CA TYR A 71 4.98 8.36 53.15
C TYR A 71 4.36 8.55 51.76
N HIS A 72 3.91 9.77 51.43
CA HIS A 72 3.35 10.09 50.13
C HIS A 72 4.32 9.88 48.96
N LEU A 73 5.60 10.23 49.12
CA LEU A 73 6.64 9.95 48.10
C LEU A 73 6.76 8.44 47.85
N THR A 74 6.69 7.63 48.91
CA THR A 74 6.73 6.16 48.80
C THR A 74 5.49 5.62 48.11
N THR A 75 4.30 6.13 48.44
CA THR A 75 3.03 5.74 47.80
C THR A 75 3.02 6.08 46.31
N ILE A 76 3.50 7.27 45.92
CA ILE A 76 3.60 7.66 44.51
C ILE A 76 4.54 6.72 43.76
N ALA A 77 5.71 6.44 44.34
CA ALA A 77 6.68 5.52 43.78
C ALA A 77 6.11 4.11 43.57
N GLN A 78 5.45 3.56 44.59
CA GLN A 78 4.78 2.25 44.51
C GLN A 78 3.70 2.23 43.44
N HIS A 79 2.86 3.29 43.37
CA HIS A 79 1.81 3.40 42.35
C HIS A 79 2.37 3.38 40.93
N VAL A 80 3.47 4.10 40.70
CA VAL A 80 4.14 4.12 39.40
C VAL A 80 4.68 2.74 39.02
N ASP A 81 5.33 2.05 39.97
CA ASP A 81 5.97 0.76 39.72
C ASP A 81 4.97 -0.38 39.51
N GLU A 82 3.91 -0.42 40.33
CA GLU A 82 2.94 -1.52 40.35
C GLU A 82 1.76 -1.35 39.38
N PHE A 83 1.40 -0.11 39.03
CA PHE A 83 0.21 0.15 38.20
C PHE A 83 0.51 0.92 36.91
N VAL A 84 1.22 2.05 36.98
CA VAL A 84 1.45 2.91 35.79
C VAL A 84 2.34 2.20 34.77
N ILE A 85 3.51 1.71 35.19
CA ILE A 85 4.46 1.05 34.29
C ILE A 85 3.85 -0.21 33.63
N PRO A 86 3.19 -1.12 34.37
CA PRO A 86 2.54 -2.28 33.76
C PRO A 86 1.41 -1.92 32.79
N ALA A 87 0.59 -0.90 33.10
CA ALA A 87 -0.46 -0.43 32.20
C ALA A 87 0.15 0.09 30.88
N PHE A 88 1.21 0.91 30.97
CA PHE A 88 1.88 1.45 29.80
C PHE A 88 2.59 0.38 28.97
N GLU A 89 3.22 -0.62 29.61
CA GLU A 89 3.77 -1.76 28.90
C GLU A 89 2.70 -2.52 28.12
N HIS A 90 1.53 -2.75 28.72
CA HIS A 90 0.43 -3.46 28.08
C HIS A 90 -0.10 -2.71 26.85
N GLU A 91 -0.37 -1.40 26.98
CA GLU A 91 -0.83 -0.57 25.87
C GLU A 91 0.24 -0.44 24.76
N LYS A 92 1.51 -0.21 25.13
CA LYS A 92 2.64 -0.21 24.18
C LYS A 92 2.69 -1.51 23.38
N ASN A 93 2.62 -2.65 24.07
CA ASN A 93 2.73 -3.96 23.43
C ASN A 93 1.56 -4.22 22.48
N TYR A 94 0.35 -3.79 22.85
CA TYR A 94 -0.81 -3.84 21.97
C TYR A 94 -0.62 -2.99 20.70
N LEU A 95 -0.23 -1.72 20.87
CA LEU A 95 -0.01 -0.79 19.76
C LEU A 95 1.10 -1.27 18.80
N ILE A 96 2.22 -1.76 19.31
CA ILE A 96 3.35 -2.19 18.48
C ILE A 96 3.09 -3.59 17.88
N ASN A 97 2.78 -4.58 18.71
CA ASN A 97 2.77 -5.98 18.28
C ASN A 97 1.47 -6.39 17.61
N THR A 98 0.37 -5.69 17.86
CA THR A 98 -0.94 -5.98 17.25
C THR A 98 -1.27 -4.93 16.21
N VAL A 99 -1.45 -3.67 16.60
CA VAL A 99 -1.96 -2.63 15.67
C VAL A 99 -0.97 -2.35 14.54
N LEU A 100 0.26 -1.92 14.87
CA LEU A 100 1.26 -1.54 13.89
C LEU A 100 1.79 -2.74 13.09
N CYS A 101 1.97 -3.90 13.75
CA CYS A 101 2.38 -5.13 13.08
C CYS A 101 1.35 -5.59 12.03
N ASN A 102 0.06 -5.61 12.38
CA ASN A 102 -1.00 -5.96 11.42
C ASN A 102 -1.09 -4.96 10.27
N TRP A 103 -0.89 -3.67 10.56
CA TRP A 103 -0.79 -2.65 9.52
C TRP A 103 0.38 -2.95 8.57
N ALA A 104 1.58 -3.24 9.09
CA ALA A 104 2.76 -3.55 8.29
C ALA A 104 2.61 -4.84 7.44
N ILE A 105 2.00 -5.89 8.00
CA ILE A 105 1.69 -7.12 7.25
C ILE A 105 0.74 -6.82 6.09
N LYS A 106 -0.28 -5.99 6.32
CA LYS A 106 -1.19 -5.56 5.27
C LYS A 106 -0.47 -4.69 4.23
N GLN A 107 0.44 -3.80 4.65
CA GLN A 107 1.28 -2.98 3.77
C GLN A 107 2.07 -3.84 2.79
N GLN A 108 2.64 -4.94 3.28
CA GLN A 108 3.35 -5.91 2.45
C GLN A 108 2.44 -6.47 1.36
N LYS A 109 1.25 -6.98 1.72
CA LYS A 109 0.31 -7.59 0.77
C LYS A 109 -0.23 -6.59 -0.24
N VAL A 110 -0.53 -5.35 0.15
CA VAL A 110 -1.05 -4.33 -0.79
C VAL A 110 0.04 -3.72 -1.68
N SER A 111 1.33 -3.94 -1.38
CA SER A 111 2.45 -3.39 -2.18
C SER A 111 2.53 -3.91 -3.62
N ILE A 112 1.80 -5.00 -3.93
CA ILE A 112 1.63 -5.53 -5.29
C ILE A 112 0.40 -4.98 -6.03
N GLY A 113 -0.47 -4.27 -5.31
CA GLY A 113 -1.72 -3.72 -5.82
C GLY A 113 -1.58 -2.35 -6.46
N SER A 114 -2.69 -1.82 -6.97
CA SER A 114 -2.77 -0.48 -7.58
C SER A 114 -2.37 0.64 -6.62
N VAL A 115 -2.06 1.81 -7.17
CA VAL A 115 -1.77 3.02 -6.39
C VAL A 115 -2.97 3.40 -5.51
N PHE A 116 -4.20 3.19 -6.00
CA PHE A 116 -5.42 3.39 -5.23
C PHE A 116 -5.49 2.48 -3.99
N THR A 117 -5.23 1.18 -4.15
CA THR A 117 -5.26 0.22 -3.04
C THR A 117 -4.19 0.54 -2.00
N GLN A 118 -2.97 0.88 -2.45
CA GLN A 118 -1.89 1.31 -1.57
C GLN A 118 -2.24 2.61 -0.83
N MET A 119 -2.83 3.59 -1.51
CA MET A 119 -3.25 4.87 -0.91
C MET A 119 -4.36 4.68 0.13
N ASN A 120 -5.33 3.82 -0.12
CA ASN A 120 -6.39 3.53 0.87
C ASN A 120 -5.82 2.88 2.13
N HIS A 121 -4.87 1.95 1.97
CA HIS A 121 -4.19 1.36 3.10
C HIS A 121 -3.32 2.39 3.85
N TYR A 122 -2.64 3.27 3.12
CA TYR A 122 -1.88 4.36 3.71
C TYR A 122 -2.76 5.31 4.53
N LYS A 123 -3.97 5.67 4.05
CA LYS A 123 -4.92 6.49 4.80
C LYS A 123 -5.35 5.86 6.13
N ALA A 124 -5.37 4.52 6.23
CA ALA A 124 -5.65 3.85 7.50
C ALA A 124 -4.56 4.12 8.57
N LEU A 125 -3.37 4.58 8.17
CA LEU A 125 -2.31 4.99 9.09
C LEU A 125 -2.71 6.23 9.91
N SER A 126 -3.64 7.07 9.45
CA SER A 126 -4.15 8.22 10.23
C SER A 126 -4.71 7.80 11.59
N VAL A 127 -5.50 6.71 11.61
CA VAL A 127 -6.11 6.16 12.82
C VAL A 127 -5.02 5.66 13.75
N VAL A 128 -4.08 4.85 13.23
CA VAL A 128 -2.95 4.33 14.01
C VAL A 128 -2.08 5.48 14.54
N SER A 129 -1.79 6.49 13.72
CA SER A 129 -1.04 7.68 14.14
C SER A 129 -1.72 8.38 15.30
N THR A 130 -3.05 8.54 15.25
CA THR A 130 -3.84 9.16 16.31
C THR A 130 -3.73 8.37 17.62
N GLN A 131 -3.86 7.04 17.57
CA GLN A 131 -3.69 6.18 18.74
C GLN A 131 -2.29 6.33 19.37
N PHE A 132 -1.25 6.37 18.53
CA PHE A 132 0.13 6.58 18.97
C PHE A 132 0.36 7.99 19.54
N GLU A 133 -0.29 9.04 19.03
CA GLU A 133 -0.18 10.39 19.60
C GLU A 133 -0.83 10.46 21.00
N TYR A 134 -2.02 9.89 21.20
CA TYR A 134 -2.65 9.86 22.53
C TYR A 134 -1.78 9.15 23.57
N PHE A 135 -1.25 7.98 23.22
CA PHE A 135 -0.35 7.25 24.13
C PHE A 135 0.98 7.99 24.33
N GLY A 136 1.52 8.61 23.27
CA GLY A 136 2.73 9.43 23.32
C GLY A 136 2.60 10.64 24.25
N GLU A 137 1.46 11.33 24.23
CA GLU A 137 1.15 12.43 25.16
C GLU A 137 1.13 11.96 26.62
N LEU A 138 0.48 10.82 26.88
CA LEU A 138 0.41 10.24 28.22
C LEU A 138 1.79 9.85 28.77
N LEU A 139 2.61 9.24 27.92
CA LEU A 139 4.00 8.90 28.24
C LEU A 139 4.83 10.15 28.55
N GLU A 140 4.74 11.19 27.73
CA GLU A 140 5.51 12.42 27.92
C GLU A 140 5.12 13.14 29.21
N GLN A 141 3.83 13.28 29.49
CA GLN A 141 3.33 13.92 30.69
C GLN A 141 3.78 13.17 31.95
N THR A 142 3.73 11.84 31.93
CA THR A 142 4.18 11.00 33.05
C THR A 142 5.69 11.13 33.25
N LEU A 143 6.47 11.05 32.17
CA LEU A 143 7.93 11.15 32.22
C LEU A 143 8.39 12.54 32.70
N ASN A 144 7.72 13.60 32.28
CA ASN A 144 7.95 14.95 32.77
C ASN A 144 7.60 15.08 34.27
N GLY A 145 6.47 14.50 34.71
CA GLY A 145 6.11 14.44 36.13
C GLY A 145 7.18 13.74 36.99
N LEU A 146 7.67 12.58 36.54
CA LEU A 146 8.78 11.87 37.21
C LEU A 146 10.08 12.67 37.19
N PHE A 147 10.37 13.39 36.11
CA PHE A 147 11.53 14.28 36.03
C PHE A 147 11.49 15.37 37.10
N HIS A 148 10.33 16.01 37.29
CA HIS A 148 10.14 16.99 38.37
C HIS A 148 10.34 16.35 39.74
N LEU A 149 9.69 15.22 40.02
CA LEU A 149 9.84 14.50 41.30
C LEU A 149 11.29 14.13 41.59
N LYS A 150 12.03 13.63 40.59
CA LYS A 150 13.47 13.33 40.67
C LYS A 150 14.29 14.59 40.98
N THR A 151 13.97 15.71 40.34
CA THR A 151 14.73 16.96 40.47
C THR A 151 14.52 17.61 41.83
N PHE A 152 13.28 17.63 42.34
CA PHE A 152 12.93 18.23 43.64
C PHE A 152 13.26 17.32 44.83
N ASN A 153 13.31 15.99 44.66
CA ASN A 153 13.56 15.01 45.72
C ASN A 153 14.84 14.20 45.50
N GLN A 154 15.98 14.88 45.37
CA GLN A 154 17.27 14.24 45.04
C GLN A 154 17.73 13.17 46.04
N THR A 155 17.26 13.23 47.29
CA THR A 155 17.56 12.25 48.34
C THR A 155 16.80 10.93 48.16
N PHE A 156 15.69 10.93 47.42
CA PHE A 156 14.86 9.74 47.19
C PHE A 156 15.23 9.08 45.86
N GLN A 157 16.22 8.19 45.89
CA GLN A 157 16.79 7.57 44.70
C GLN A 157 15.79 6.76 43.85
N HIS A 158 14.69 6.28 44.45
CA HIS A 158 13.73 5.42 43.75
C HIS A 158 13.06 6.11 42.55
N PHE A 159 12.80 7.43 42.60
CA PHE A 159 12.30 8.15 41.42
C PHE A 159 13.31 8.22 40.28
N SER A 160 14.61 8.17 40.56
CA SER A 160 15.63 8.07 39.51
C SER A 160 15.53 6.72 38.79
N ILE A 161 15.33 5.62 39.53
CA ILE A 161 15.18 4.28 38.96
C ILE A 161 13.92 4.21 38.09
N LEU A 162 12.78 4.69 38.60
CA LEU A 162 11.51 4.71 37.86
C LEU A 162 11.58 5.60 36.62
N PHE A 163 12.24 6.75 36.72
CA PHE A 163 12.46 7.63 35.57
C PHE A 163 13.25 6.92 34.46
N GLU A 164 14.34 6.24 34.80
CA GLU A 164 15.14 5.49 33.82
C GLU A 164 14.35 4.34 33.21
N ARG A 165 13.59 3.60 34.01
CA ARG A 165 12.73 2.50 33.53
C ARG A 165 11.65 3.01 32.56
N LEU A 166 10.96 4.11 32.90
CA LEU A 166 9.97 4.70 31.99
C LEU A 166 10.64 5.29 30.74
N ARG A 167 11.82 5.90 30.88
CA ARG A 167 12.59 6.42 29.75
C ARG A 167 12.95 5.33 28.75
N GLU A 168 13.29 4.12 29.21
CA GLU A 168 13.51 2.95 28.35
C GLU A 168 12.24 2.54 27.60
N ILE A 169 11.09 2.49 28.28
CA ILE A 169 9.78 2.20 27.66
C ILE A 169 9.48 3.21 26.55
N VAL A 170 9.68 4.50 26.83
CA VAL A 170 9.51 5.59 25.85
C VAL A 170 10.48 5.45 24.69
N HIS A 171 11.76 5.13 24.96
CA HIS A 171 12.75 4.87 23.91
C HIS A 171 12.25 3.77 22.96
N PHE A 172 11.83 2.62 23.50
CA PHE A 172 11.35 1.51 22.68
C PHE A 172 10.09 1.90 21.90
N PHE A 173 9.12 2.53 22.56
CA PHE A 173 7.91 3.02 21.90
C PHE A 173 8.24 3.91 20.70
N LEU A 174 9.05 4.96 20.92
CA LEU A 174 9.42 5.89 19.86
C LEU A 174 10.26 5.21 18.78
N TYR A 175 11.24 4.38 19.10
CA TYR A 175 12.08 3.72 18.10
C TYR A 175 11.28 2.75 17.21
N TYR A 176 10.34 1.99 17.77
CA TYR A 176 9.49 1.08 16.99
C TYR A 176 8.38 1.80 16.21
N SER A 177 7.98 3.00 16.66
CA SER A 177 7.05 3.86 15.91
C SER A 177 7.63 4.41 14.60
N ILE A 178 8.96 4.36 14.42
CA ILE A 178 9.63 4.77 13.17
C ILE A 178 9.44 3.66 12.14
N ILE A 179 8.66 3.96 11.10
CA ILE A 179 8.26 3.01 10.07
C ILE A 179 8.56 3.52 8.66
N VAL A 180 8.71 2.58 7.73
CA VAL A 180 8.71 2.86 6.28
C VAL A 180 7.25 2.93 5.85
N SER A 181 6.64 4.12 5.90
CA SER A 181 5.21 4.29 5.62
C SER A 181 4.86 4.16 4.13
N ARG A 182 5.83 4.42 3.24
CA ARG A 182 5.75 4.12 1.80
C ARG A 182 6.94 3.27 1.36
N GLN A 183 6.64 2.08 0.88
CA GLN A 183 7.63 1.10 0.43
C GLN A 183 8.07 1.36 -1.01
N PRO A 184 9.30 1.01 -1.39
CA PRO A 184 9.68 0.95 -2.79
C PRO A 184 8.84 -0.10 -3.54
N PRO A 185 8.67 0.06 -4.87
CA PRO A 185 7.96 -0.92 -5.69
C PRO A 185 8.64 -2.29 -5.61
N SER A 186 7.89 -3.37 -5.84
CA SER A 186 8.46 -4.73 -5.82
C SER A 186 9.53 -4.93 -6.91
N VAL A 187 9.35 -4.29 -8.07
CA VAL A 187 10.32 -4.27 -9.17
C VAL A 187 10.58 -2.83 -9.58
N SER A 188 11.86 -2.47 -9.63
CA SER A 188 12.34 -1.24 -10.26
C SER A 188 13.05 -1.60 -11.55
N VAL A 189 12.49 -1.21 -12.69
CA VAL A 189 13.10 -1.46 -14.00
C VAL A 189 13.92 -0.26 -14.41
N LYS A 190 15.20 -0.51 -14.64
CA LYS A 190 16.09 0.44 -15.29
C LYS A 190 16.00 0.29 -16.81
N CYS A 191 15.96 1.40 -17.53
CA CYS A 191 16.46 1.45 -18.91
C CYS A 191 17.74 2.29 -18.97
N GLY A 192 18.69 1.90 -19.82
CA GLY A 192 19.94 2.65 -20.04
C GLY A 192 19.72 3.99 -20.74
N ASP A 193 20.80 4.51 -21.33
CA ASP A 193 20.97 5.86 -21.90
C ASP A 193 20.03 6.23 -23.08
N ALA A 194 19.00 5.41 -23.36
CA ALA A 194 17.96 5.71 -24.32
C ALA A 194 16.82 6.49 -23.64
N GLU A 195 16.99 7.82 -23.53
CA GLU A 195 15.96 8.77 -23.08
C GLU A 195 14.63 8.63 -23.86
N ASN A 196 14.67 8.04 -25.06
CA ASN A 196 13.53 7.92 -25.98
C ASN A 196 12.75 6.58 -25.87
N HIS A 197 13.20 5.62 -25.05
CA HIS A 197 12.39 4.42 -24.80
C HIS A 197 11.35 4.72 -23.72
N ARG A 198 10.07 4.67 -24.09
CA ARG A 198 8.90 5.05 -23.27
C ARG A 198 8.84 4.41 -21.85
N ARG A 199 9.61 3.35 -21.57
CA ARG A 199 9.71 2.67 -20.26
C ARG A 199 10.95 3.06 -19.41
N SER A 200 11.64 4.17 -19.71
CA SER A 200 13.01 4.42 -19.22
C SER A 200 13.18 5.17 -17.90
N ARG A 201 12.10 5.66 -17.28
CA ARG A 201 12.16 6.36 -16.00
C ARG A 201 11.00 5.89 -15.14
N PHE A 202 11.25 4.96 -14.22
CA PHE A 202 10.33 4.72 -13.11
C PHE A 202 10.96 5.33 -11.87
N TRP A 203 10.60 6.58 -11.61
CA TRP A 203 10.82 7.16 -10.31
C TRP A 203 9.81 6.54 -9.34
N PHE A 204 10.17 6.47 -8.08
CA PHE A 204 9.27 6.03 -7.02
C PHE A 204 9.52 6.86 -5.78
N ASN A 205 8.52 6.93 -4.91
CA ASN A 205 8.62 7.71 -3.69
C ASN A 205 8.60 6.78 -2.49
N THR A 206 9.42 7.08 -1.49
CA THR A 206 9.39 6.39 -0.20
C THR A 206 9.26 7.38 0.94
N GLU A 207 8.87 6.90 2.11
CA GLU A 207 8.62 7.76 3.25
C GLU A 207 9.01 7.03 4.54
N ILE A 208 9.72 7.75 5.40
CA ILE A 208 9.89 7.39 6.80
C ILE A 208 8.96 8.28 7.62
N ARG A 209 8.17 7.67 8.49
CA ARG A 209 7.26 8.37 9.40
C ARG A 209 7.53 7.94 10.84
N VAL A 210 7.38 8.89 11.77
CA VAL A 210 7.44 8.67 13.21
C VAL A 210 6.04 8.87 13.78
N LEU A 211 5.51 7.89 14.51
CA LEU A 211 4.17 7.95 15.13
C LEU A 211 4.31 8.27 16.63
N GLY A 212 3.46 9.13 17.19
CA GLY A 212 3.55 9.47 18.63
C GLY A 212 4.75 10.36 18.97
N GLY A 213 5.39 10.95 17.95
CA GLY A 213 6.62 11.72 18.09
C GLY A 213 6.39 13.19 18.41
N LYS A 214 5.15 13.69 18.29
CA LYS A 214 4.84 15.11 18.42
C LYS A 214 4.98 15.61 19.86
N ALA A 215 4.45 14.86 20.84
CA ALA A 215 4.56 15.20 22.26
C ALA A 215 6.04 15.35 22.72
N PHE A 216 6.92 14.55 22.11
CA PHE A 216 8.36 14.53 22.36
C PHE A 216 9.17 15.54 21.53
N ASN A 217 8.51 16.45 20.80
CA ASN A 217 9.14 17.52 20.02
C ASN A 217 10.15 17.01 18.97
N ILE A 218 9.93 15.83 18.39
CA ILE A 218 10.87 15.26 17.41
C ILE A 218 10.97 16.14 16.16
N ASP A 219 9.88 16.78 15.74
CA ASP A 219 9.88 17.73 14.62
C ASP A 219 10.76 18.96 14.89
N THR A 220 10.60 19.58 16.06
CA THR A 220 11.28 20.83 16.41
C THR A 220 12.75 20.60 16.78
N LEU A 221 13.06 19.55 17.56
CA LEU A 221 14.43 19.20 17.96
C LEU A 221 15.30 18.69 16.81
N ASN A 222 14.69 18.25 15.71
CA ASN A 222 15.39 17.75 14.54
C ASN A 222 15.15 18.61 13.29
N ALA A 223 14.71 19.86 13.46
CA ALA A 223 14.59 20.81 12.37
C ALA A 223 15.93 20.96 11.63
N GLY A 224 15.92 20.76 10.31
CA GLY A 224 17.13 20.78 9.48
C GLY A 224 18.00 19.51 9.55
N LYS A 225 17.63 18.50 10.34
CA LYS A 225 18.25 17.17 10.22
C LYS A 225 17.69 16.43 9.01
N HIS A 226 18.50 15.51 8.52
CA HIS A 226 18.14 14.67 7.38
C HIS A 226 18.29 13.20 7.70
N ILE A 227 17.39 12.39 7.15
CA ILE A 227 17.50 10.94 7.12
C ILE A 227 18.25 10.55 5.85
N LYS A 228 19.31 9.76 6.00
CA LYS A 228 20.09 9.20 4.88
C LYS A 228 19.57 7.82 4.53
N CYS A 229 19.52 7.48 3.25
CA CYS A 229 19.17 6.16 2.77
C CYS A 229 20.26 5.60 1.84
N HIS A 230 20.46 4.29 1.88
CA HIS A 230 21.43 3.57 1.07
C HIS A 230 20.78 2.34 0.46
N LEU A 231 21.16 1.99 -0.76
CA LEU A 231 20.77 0.73 -1.38
C LEU A 231 21.67 -0.38 -0.85
N ILE A 232 21.09 -1.42 -0.27
CA ILE A 232 21.81 -2.57 0.28
C ILE A 232 21.33 -3.88 -0.36
N THR A 233 22.16 -4.93 -0.29
CA THR A 233 21.77 -6.28 -0.72
C THR A 233 21.04 -7.03 0.39
N ASP A 234 20.33 -8.10 0.04
CA ASP A 234 19.66 -9.00 0.99
C ASP A 234 20.65 -9.65 2.00
N GLU A 235 21.87 -9.97 1.58
CA GLU A 235 22.91 -10.47 2.51
C GLU A 235 23.29 -9.40 3.54
N THR A 236 23.35 -8.14 3.12
CA THR A 236 23.63 -7.02 4.02
C THR A 236 22.45 -6.77 4.95
N ALA A 237 21.21 -6.86 4.46
CA ALA A 237 20.01 -6.74 5.27
C ALA A 237 19.94 -7.83 6.34
N LYS A 238 20.21 -9.09 5.98
CA LYS A 238 20.31 -10.22 6.92
C LYS A 238 21.42 -10.02 7.95
N ALA A 239 22.58 -9.49 7.54
CA ALA A 239 23.66 -9.18 8.47
C ALA A 239 23.29 -8.07 9.46
N LEU A 240 22.49 -7.08 9.05
CA LEU A 240 22.02 -6.00 9.92
C LEU A 240 21.05 -6.47 11.01
N LEU A 241 20.31 -7.57 10.77
CA LEU A 241 19.47 -8.19 11.81
C LEU A 241 20.32 -8.77 12.95
N ASN A 242 21.50 -9.30 12.62
CA ASN A 242 22.42 -9.88 13.60
C ASN A 242 23.40 -8.85 14.19
N SER A 243 23.65 -7.74 13.47
CA SER A 243 24.59 -6.68 13.87
C SER A 243 24.09 -5.30 13.44
N ALA A 244 23.39 -4.63 14.34
CA ALA A 244 22.82 -3.28 14.10
C ALA A 244 23.88 -2.20 13.82
N TYR A 245 25.11 -2.39 14.34
CA TYR A 245 26.22 -1.43 14.22
C TYR A 245 27.00 -1.55 12.92
N LYS A 246 26.76 -2.59 12.09
CA LYS A 246 27.47 -2.75 10.83
C LYS A 246 27.32 -1.51 9.96
N GLU A 247 28.44 -0.94 9.54
CA GLU A 247 28.45 0.24 8.67
C GLU A 247 27.87 -0.14 7.30
N VAL A 248 27.00 0.73 6.78
CA VAL A 248 26.35 0.52 5.49
C VAL A 248 27.14 1.29 4.45
N VAL A 249 27.69 0.56 3.49
CA VAL A 249 28.42 1.11 2.35
C VAL A 249 27.49 1.15 1.15
N ASP A 250 27.74 2.10 0.24
CA ASP A 250 27.03 2.19 -1.02
C ASP A 250 27.13 0.90 -1.83
N ASN A 251 26.04 0.56 -2.50
CA ASN A 251 26.01 -0.58 -3.41
C ASN A 251 27.05 -0.42 -4.53
N GLU A 252 27.72 -1.52 -4.88
CA GLU A 252 28.76 -1.54 -5.92
C GLU A 252 28.19 -1.36 -7.33
N ASP A 253 27.00 -1.91 -7.59
CA ASP A 253 26.40 -1.98 -8.92
C ASP A 253 25.58 -0.72 -9.27
N PHE A 254 24.95 -0.12 -8.26
CA PHE A 254 23.92 0.89 -8.44
C PHE A 254 24.11 2.13 -7.55
N THR A 255 23.64 3.28 -8.05
CA THR A 255 23.45 4.52 -7.27
C THR A 255 21.96 4.77 -7.05
N LEU A 256 21.63 5.30 -5.88
CA LEU A 256 20.27 5.70 -5.49
C LEU A 256 20.26 7.23 -5.32
N GLU A 257 19.31 7.92 -5.90
CA GLU A 257 19.17 9.39 -5.77
C GLU A 257 17.69 9.77 -5.63
N PRO A 258 17.29 10.70 -4.73
CA PRO A 258 18.11 11.30 -3.69
C PRO A 258 18.38 10.33 -2.54
N MET A 259 19.57 10.42 -1.93
CA MET A 259 19.95 9.61 -0.76
C MET A 259 19.53 10.23 0.57
N VAL A 260 18.94 11.43 0.55
CA VAL A 260 18.74 12.25 1.75
C VAL A 260 17.38 12.91 1.67
N ALA A 261 16.61 12.85 2.76
CA ALA A 261 15.36 13.58 2.91
C ALA A 261 15.35 14.34 4.25
N GLY A 262 14.92 15.60 4.21
CA GLY A 262 14.71 16.40 5.42
C GLY A 262 13.48 15.93 6.20
N ILE A 263 13.52 16.12 7.52
CA ILE A 263 12.37 15.85 8.38
C ILE A 263 11.45 17.07 8.35
N SER A 264 10.16 16.81 8.19
CA SER A 264 9.10 17.81 8.14
C SER A 264 7.93 17.38 9.02
N SER A 265 7.26 18.34 9.64
CA SER A 265 6.03 18.14 10.43
C SER A 265 4.75 18.26 9.59
N THR A 266 4.88 18.72 8.35
CA THR A 266 3.78 18.91 7.40
C THR A 266 4.12 18.19 6.10
N ASN A 267 3.41 17.09 5.81
CA ASN A 267 3.44 16.47 4.49
C ASN A 267 2.03 16.40 3.89
N PHE A 268 1.97 16.26 2.57
CA PHE A 268 0.83 16.45 1.65
C PHE A 268 -0.57 15.95 2.07
N HIS A 269 -0.70 15.10 3.11
CA HIS A 269 -1.97 14.47 3.48
C HIS A 269 -2.30 14.36 4.97
N GLU A 270 -1.42 14.70 5.94
CA GLU A 270 -1.69 14.53 7.38
C GLU A 270 -0.70 15.29 8.28
N THR A 271 -1.10 15.53 9.54
CA THR A 271 -0.22 16.01 10.61
C THR A 271 0.71 14.88 11.07
N GLY A 272 2.03 15.05 11.01
CA GLY A 272 2.98 14.06 11.55
C GLY A 272 4.42 14.24 11.09
N THR A 273 5.37 13.80 11.92
CA THR A 273 6.81 13.91 11.64
C THR A 273 7.24 12.86 10.62
N SER A 274 7.70 13.29 9.45
CA SER A 274 8.10 12.39 8.37
C SER A 274 9.21 12.96 7.47
N ALA A 275 9.96 12.05 6.85
CA ALA A 275 10.95 12.35 5.83
C ALA A 275 10.51 11.68 4.52
N TYR A 276 10.16 12.51 3.54
CA TYR A 276 9.67 12.07 2.24
C TYR A 276 10.79 12.09 1.20
N PHE A 277 11.05 10.93 0.60
CA PHE A 277 12.00 10.79 -0.50
C PHE A 277 11.21 10.82 -1.81
N GLU A 278 11.24 11.96 -2.47
CA GLU A 278 10.54 12.20 -3.72
C GLU A 278 11.43 11.88 -4.93
N ASP A 279 10.79 11.40 -5.99
CA ASP A 279 11.38 11.14 -7.30
C ASP A 279 12.65 10.27 -7.24
N MET A 280 12.65 9.26 -6.37
CA MET A 280 13.80 8.36 -6.21
C MET A 280 14.08 7.57 -7.48
N ARG A 281 15.37 7.44 -7.82
CA ARG A 281 15.88 6.83 -9.05
C ARG A 281 17.04 5.91 -8.74
N ILE A 282 17.15 4.83 -9.50
CA ILE A 282 18.26 3.88 -9.41
C ILE A 282 19.02 3.88 -10.74
N SER A 283 20.31 4.17 -10.67
CA SER A 283 21.21 4.29 -11.82
C SER A 283 22.34 3.24 -11.74
N LYS A 284 22.92 2.86 -12.90
CA LYS A 284 24.03 1.87 -12.92
C LYS A 284 25.33 2.64 -12.69
N LYS A 285 26.25 2.09 -11.89
CA LYS A 285 27.64 2.60 -11.82
C LYS A 285 28.48 2.15 -13.02
N GLY A 286 28.16 0.97 -13.57
CA GLY A 286 28.89 0.39 -14.70
C GLY A 286 28.03 -0.53 -15.59
N PRO A 287 28.63 -1.17 -16.60
CA PRO A 287 27.93 -2.15 -17.44
C PRO A 287 27.58 -3.41 -16.61
N LEU A 288 26.30 -3.77 -16.59
CA LEU A 288 25.78 -4.93 -15.87
C LEU A 288 25.03 -5.86 -16.83
N ARG A 289 25.18 -7.17 -16.64
CA ARG A 289 24.42 -8.18 -17.40
C ARG A 289 23.04 -8.36 -16.78
N ARG A 290 22.03 -8.68 -17.60
CA ARG A 290 20.65 -8.88 -17.11
C ARG A 290 20.56 -10.00 -16.08
N ASP A 291 21.19 -11.14 -16.34
CA ASP A 291 21.07 -12.31 -15.48
C ASP A 291 21.88 -12.22 -14.18
N SER A 292 22.91 -11.36 -14.12
CA SER A 292 23.71 -11.18 -12.90
C SER A 292 22.96 -10.40 -11.81
N VAL A 293 21.97 -9.58 -12.18
CA VAL A 293 21.18 -8.77 -11.24
C VAL A 293 19.78 -9.31 -11.00
N ALA A 294 19.23 -10.11 -11.93
CA ALA A 294 17.87 -10.64 -11.88
C ALA A 294 17.56 -11.50 -10.65
N SER A 295 18.55 -12.23 -10.13
CA SER A 295 18.39 -13.08 -8.94
C SER A 295 18.63 -12.34 -7.64
N ARG A 296 19.26 -11.15 -7.68
CA ARG A 296 19.59 -10.38 -6.48
C ARG A 296 18.34 -9.71 -5.90
N ARG A 297 18.37 -9.50 -4.60
CA ARG A 297 17.36 -8.75 -3.85
C ARG A 297 18.04 -7.56 -3.18
N TYR A 298 17.35 -6.44 -3.22
CA TYR A 298 17.82 -5.17 -2.70
C TYR A 298 16.83 -4.62 -1.70
N HIS A 299 17.34 -3.82 -0.77
CA HIS A 299 16.55 -3.06 0.19
C HIS A 299 17.07 -1.63 0.25
N ILE A 300 16.20 -0.72 0.69
CA ILE A 300 16.60 0.63 1.08
C ILE A 300 16.79 0.62 2.59
N CYS A 301 18.01 0.93 3.03
CA CYS A 301 18.36 1.09 4.44
C CYS A 301 18.38 2.56 4.82
N TYR A 302 17.53 2.95 5.74
CA TYR A 302 17.41 4.30 6.26
C TYR A 302 18.17 4.42 7.59
N THR A 303 19.15 5.30 7.64
CA THR A 303 19.92 5.60 8.85
C THR A 303 19.15 6.64 9.67
N ILE A 304 18.73 6.23 10.86
CA ILE A 304 17.97 7.04 11.80
C ILE A 304 18.93 7.63 12.83
N ASN A 305 18.88 8.94 13.00
CA ASN A 305 19.60 9.67 14.06
C ASN A 305 18.75 10.88 14.48
N LEU A 306 17.78 10.63 15.36
CA LEU A 306 16.82 11.62 15.84
C LEU A 306 16.98 11.84 17.34
N THR A 307 16.66 13.05 17.79
CA THR A 307 16.67 13.44 19.19
C THR A 307 15.26 13.77 19.65
N ALA A 308 14.85 13.25 20.80
CA ALA A 308 13.58 13.53 21.44
C ALA A 308 13.82 14.23 22.79
N LYS A 309 12.75 14.76 23.41
CA LYS A 309 12.78 15.27 24.80
C LYS A 309 13.36 14.24 25.78
N HIS A 310 13.79 14.72 26.94
CA HIS A 310 14.36 13.91 28.02
C HIS A 310 15.66 13.18 27.61
N ASP A 311 16.44 13.80 26.73
CA ASP A 311 17.73 13.31 26.20
C ASP A 311 17.66 11.92 25.54
N ILE A 312 16.49 11.57 24.99
CA ILE A 312 16.30 10.30 24.28
C ILE A 312 16.88 10.43 22.86
N GLN A 313 17.86 9.59 22.55
CA GLN A 313 18.45 9.49 21.21
C GLN A 313 17.92 8.24 20.50
N LEU A 314 17.29 8.45 19.34
CA LEU A 314 16.78 7.41 18.46
C LEU A 314 17.81 7.18 17.36
N VAL A 315 18.74 6.26 17.60
CA VAL A 315 19.81 5.91 16.67
C VAL A 315 19.65 4.48 16.22
N GLY A 316 19.60 4.26 14.90
CA GLY A 316 19.48 2.93 14.36
C GLY A 316 19.25 2.91 12.86
N LYS A 317 18.71 1.80 12.36
CA LYS A 317 18.47 1.59 10.95
C LYS A 317 17.08 0.98 10.73
N LYS A 318 16.40 1.43 9.69
CA LYS A 318 15.15 0.83 9.19
C LYS A 318 15.39 0.31 7.78
N VAL A 319 14.79 -0.81 7.44
CA VAL A 319 15.02 -1.49 6.15
C VAL A 319 13.68 -1.65 5.46
N SER A 320 13.62 -1.32 4.17
CA SER A 320 12.42 -1.52 3.35
C SER A 320 12.15 -3.00 3.09
N LEU A 321 10.97 -3.31 2.56
CA LEU A 321 10.70 -4.61 1.97
C LEU A 321 11.66 -4.89 0.78
N PRO A 322 11.98 -6.17 0.51
CA PRO A 322 12.88 -6.57 -0.57
C PRO A 322 12.28 -6.25 -1.94
N PHE A 323 13.10 -5.74 -2.86
CA PHE A 323 12.71 -5.50 -4.25
C PHE A 323 13.83 -5.89 -5.23
N ALA A 324 13.51 -6.02 -6.52
CA ALA A 324 14.50 -6.27 -7.55
C ALA A 324 14.78 -5.02 -8.38
N VAL A 325 16.04 -4.88 -8.79
CA VAL A 325 16.48 -3.90 -9.78
C VAL A 325 16.79 -4.63 -11.07
N LEU A 326 16.01 -4.35 -12.13
CA LEU A 326 16.11 -5.05 -13.40
C LEU A 326 16.78 -4.21 -14.49
N VAL A 327 17.69 -4.82 -15.25
CA VAL A 327 18.26 -4.25 -16.49
C VAL A 327 17.49 -4.83 -17.69
N GLY A 328 16.25 -4.37 -17.84
CA GLY A 328 15.27 -4.81 -18.83
C GLY A 328 14.21 -5.78 -18.26
N PRO A 329 13.07 -5.97 -18.96
CA PRO A 329 11.95 -6.78 -18.46
C PRO A 329 12.33 -8.25 -18.27
N LYS A 330 11.92 -8.85 -17.15
CA LYS A 330 12.08 -10.27 -16.86
C LYS A 330 10.91 -10.78 -16.01
N VAL A 331 9.92 -11.36 -16.69
CA VAL A 331 8.63 -11.81 -16.12
C VAL A 331 8.82 -12.76 -14.94
N GLU A 332 9.77 -13.70 -15.03
CA GLU A 332 10.08 -14.66 -13.96
C GLU A 332 10.45 -13.99 -12.63
N VAL A 333 11.23 -12.89 -12.68
CA VAL A 333 11.64 -12.17 -11.46
C VAL A 333 10.46 -11.46 -10.83
N GLU A 334 9.62 -10.85 -11.68
CA GLU A 334 8.39 -10.18 -11.24
C GLU A 334 7.39 -11.16 -10.63
N ALA A 335 7.27 -12.36 -11.22
CA ALA A 335 6.42 -13.44 -10.72
C ALA A 335 6.86 -13.90 -9.33
N ARG A 336 8.16 -14.13 -9.16
CA ARG A 336 8.72 -14.57 -7.88
C ARG A 336 8.54 -13.51 -6.80
N LEU A 337 8.78 -12.25 -7.12
CA LEU A 337 8.54 -11.13 -6.20
C LEU A 337 7.07 -10.94 -5.85
N PHE A 338 6.16 -11.16 -6.81
CA PHE A 338 4.74 -11.19 -6.55
C PHE A 338 4.39 -12.25 -5.50
N LEU A 339 4.92 -13.48 -5.63
CA LEU A 339 4.70 -14.54 -4.64
C LEU A 339 5.33 -14.18 -3.27
N GLU A 340 6.56 -13.67 -3.25
CA GLU A 340 7.25 -13.23 -2.03
C GLU A 340 6.45 -12.15 -1.28
N ARG A 341 5.99 -11.11 -1.98
CA ARG A 341 5.21 -10.02 -1.35
C ARG A 341 3.81 -10.45 -0.93
N SER A 342 3.19 -11.40 -1.65
CA SER A 342 1.82 -11.84 -1.36
C SER A 342 1.75 -12.81 -0.19
N PHE A 343 2.69 -13.76 -0.11
CA PHE A 343 2.53 -14.95 0.74
C PHE A 343 3.67 -15.21 1.72
N ALA A 344 4.86 -14.63 1.53
CA ALA A 344 5.93 -14.78 2.52
C ALA A 344 5.65 -13.91 3.76
N ASN A 345 6.25 -14.25 4.90
CA ASN A 345 6.15 -13.46 6.13
C ASN A 345 7.35 -12.52 6.28
N LEU A 346 7.42 -11.47 5.44
CA LEU A 346 8.59 -10.58 5.39
C LEU A 346 8.66 -9.59 6.56
N VAL A 347 7.53 -9.36 7.24
CA VAL A 347 7.44 -8.42 8.36
C VAL A 347 7.87 -9.08 9.67
N GLN A 348 7.47 -10.33 9.90
CA GLN A 348 7.72 -11.01 11.17
C GLN A 348 8.89 -11.99 11.11
N LEU A 349 9.24 -12.51 9.94
CA LEU A 349 10.31 -13.51 9.78
C LEU A 349 11.41 -13.01 8.84
N SER A 350 12.65 -13.28 9.21
CA SER A 350 13.82 -12.96 8.40
C SER A 350 14.03 -13.92 7.21
N SER A 351 13.40 -15.10 7.24
CA SER A 351 13.71 -16.20 6.31
C SER A 351 13.17 -15.99 4.89
N CYS A 352 12.28 -15.03 4.62
CA CYS A 352 11.71 -14.77 3.28
C CYS A 352 11.19 -16.02 2.55
N GLU A 353 10.85 -17.08 3.30
CA GLU A 353 10.39 -18.33 2.72
C GLU A 353 8.95 -18.18 2.24
N ILE A 354 8.73 -18.61 1.00
CA ILE A 354 7.41 -18.64 0.39
C ILE A 354 6.78 -19.98 0.76
N PRO A 355 5.51 -20.02 1.22
CA PRO A 355 4.82 -21.28 1.45
C PRO A 355 4.75 -22.12 0.17
N THR A 356 4.67 -23.44 0.30
CA THR A 356 4.55 -24.35 -0.87
C THR A 356 3.17 -24.29 -1.51
N GLU A 357 2.14 -24.05 -0.70
CA GLU A 357 0.74 -23.95 -1.11
C GLU A 357 0.03 -22.78 -0.44
N VAL A 358 -1.00 -22.25 -1.09
CA VAL A 358 -1.83 -21.15 -0.58
C VAL A 358 -3.31 -21.44 -0.79
N GLY A 359 -4.17 -20.80 0.00
CA GLY A 359 -5.62 -20.95 -0.12
C GLY A 359 -6.19 -20.29 -1.38
N TYR A 360 -7.35 -20.78 -1.84
CA TYR A 360 -8.10 -20.26 -2.98
C TYR A 360 -8.32 -18.74 -2.92
N GLU A 361 -8.95 -18.25 -1.84
CA GLU A 361 -9.33 -16.83 -1.72
C GLU A 361 -8.09 -15.94 -1.65
N GLU A 362 -7.05 -16.38 -0.93
CA GLU A 362 -5.82 -15.61 -0.79
C GLU A 362 -5.11 -15.40 -2.13
N MET A 363 -5.03 -16.44 -2.97
CA MET A 363 -4.47 -16.33 -4.31
C MET A 363 -5.37 -15.50 -5.24
N ALA A 364 -6.70 -15.65 -5.15
CA ALA A 364 -7.63 -14.92 -6.00
C ALA A 364 -7.52 -13.39 -5.77
N ASP A 365 -7.45 -12.97 -4.52
CA ASP A 365 -7.30 -11.56 -4.16
C ASP A 365 -5.92 -11.02 -4.53
N ALA A 366 -4.85 -11.81 -4.34
CA ALA A 366 -3.51 -11.44 -4.77
C ALA A 366 -3.42 -11.24 -6.29
N LEU A 367 -3.98 -12.17 -7.07
CA LEU A 367 -4.05 -12.07 -8.54
C LEU A 367 -4.85 -10.86 -8.99
N GLU A 368 -6.01 -10.59 -8.38
CA GLU A 368 -6.81 -9.41 -8.70
C GLU A 368 -6.01 -8.11 -8.48
N MET A 369 -5.38 -7.96 -7.31
CA MET A 369 -4.55 -6.80 -7.00
C MET A 369 -3.41 -6.64 -8.02
N LYS A 370 -2.74 -7.74 -8.37
CA LYS A 370 -1.65 -7.73 -9.34
C LYS A 370 -2.12 -7.41 -10.76
N PHE A 371 -3.28 -7.93 -11.17
CA PHE A 371 -3.85 -7.62 -12.47
C PHE A 371 -4.11 -6.13 -12.62
N GLN A 372 -4.74 -5.54 -11.60
CA GLN A 372 -5.06 -4.11 -11.57
C GLN A 372 -3.80 -3.24 -11.60
N SER A 373 -2.76 -3.62 -10.85
CA SER A 373 -1.51 -2.85 -10.85
C SER A 373 -0.80 -2.88 -12.21
N ILE A 374 -0.86 -3.99 -12.94
CA ILE A 374 -0.33 -4.07 -14.31
C ILE A 374 -1.18 -3.22 -15.27
N VAL A 375 -2.52 -3.29 -15.15
CA VAL A 375 -3.44 -2.52 -16.01
C VAL A 375 -3.25 -1.00 -15.85
N GLU A 376 -2.85 -0.53 -14.68
CA GLU A 376 -2.59 0.89 -14.37
C GLU A 376 -1.12 1.31 -14.52
N THR A 377 -0.23 0.40 -14.91
CA THR A 377 1.20 0.72 -15.00
C THR A 377 1.43 1.83 -16.04
N PRO A 378 2.18 2.90 -15.68
CA PRO A 378 2.50 3.97 -16.62
C PRO A 378 3.16 3.45 -17.89
N LEU A 379 2.69 3.93 -19.04
CA LEU A 379 3.25 3.60 -20.34
C LEU A 379 4.39 4.54 -20.72
N LYS A 380 4.36 5.78 -20.22
CA LYS A 380 5.38 6.81 -20.41
C LYS A 380 5.80 7.41 -19.07
N SER A 381 7.01 7.94 -19.05
CA SER A 381 7.60 8.69 -17.93
C SER A 381 6.99 10.07 -17.68
N THR A 382 5.94 10.46 -18.40
CA THR A 382 5.18 11.69 -18.15
C THR A 382 3.75 11.41 -17.71
N ASP A 383 3.36 10.13 -17.69
CA ASP A 383 1.98 9.75 -17.36
C ASP A 383 1.82 9.87 -15.84
N THR A 384 0.87 10.70 -15.42
CA THR A 384 0.42 10.73 -14.03
C THR A 384 -0.45 9.51 -13.80
N ILE A 385 -0.18 8.72 -12.75
CA ILE A 385 -1.06 7.61 -12.35
C ILE A 385 -2.28 8.22 -11.66
N PRO A 386 -3.49 8.14 -12.26
CA PRO A 386 -4.68 8.65 -11.61
C PRO A 386 -5.04 7.74 -10.43
N VAL A 387 -5.34 8.32 -9.27
CA VAL A 387 -5.76 7.57 -8.08
C VAL A 387 -7.25 7.26 -8.20
N VAL A 388 -7.59 6.28 -9.03
CA VAL A 388 -8.97 5.88 -9.32
C VAL A 388 -9.21 4.46 -8.82
N LYS A 389 -10.42 4.17 -8.35
CA LYS A 389 -10.79 2.83 -7.93
C LYS A 389 -10.72 1.87 -9.13
N PRO A 390 -9.90 0.81 -9.07
CA PRO A 390 -9.80 -0.14 -10.17
C PRO A 390 -11.09 -0.94 -10.33
N ARG A 391 -11.33 -1.41 -11.55
CA ARG A 391 -12.37 -2.41 -11.83
C ARG A 391 -12.06 -3.72 -11.11
N MET A 392 -13.02 -4.19 -10.31
CA MET A 392 -12.95 -5.49 -9.64
C MET A 392 -13.29 -6.60 -10.64
N LEU A 393 -12.66 -7.76 -10.49
CA LEU A 393 -12.99 -8.98 -11.20
C LEU A 393 -14.27 -9.57 -10.61
N SER A 394 -15.11 -10.15 -11.47
CA SER A 394 -16.28 -10.90 -11.00
C SER A 394 -15.85 -12.20 -10.31
N ASN A 395 -16.70 -12.76 -9.46
CA ASN A 395 -16.43 -14.07 -8.83
C ASN A 395 -16.21 -15.17 -9.88
N GLN A 396 -16.92 -15.11 -11.01
CA GLN A 396 -16.73 -16.02 -12.14
C GLN A 396 -15.33 -15.86 -12.76
N ALA A 397 -14.88 -14.62 -12.97
CA ALA A 397 -13.53 -14.37 -13.48
C ALA A 397 -12.44 -14.86 -12.50
N LYS A 398 -12.61 -14.58 -11.19
CA LYS A 398 -11.71 -15.11 -10.14
C LYS A 398 -11.66 -16.64 -10.18
N HIS A 399 -12.83 -17.29 -10.23
CA HIS A 399 -12.92 -18.74 -10.32
C HIS A 399 -12.25 -19.30 -11.57
N HIS A 400 -12.53 -18.71 -12.74
CA HIS A 400 -11.91 -19.09 -14.01
C HIS A 400 -10.39 -19.06 -13.92
N ILE A 401 -9.81 -17.96 -13.41
CA ILE A 401 -8.35 -17.81 -13.28
C ILE A 401 -7.78 -18.88 -12.33
N ILE A 402 -8.40 -19.08 -11.16
CA ILE A 402 -7.87 -20.03 -10.17
C ILE A 402 -7.90 -21.47 -10.67
N LEU A 403 -8.93 -21.89 -11.40
CA LEU A 403 -8.98 -23.24 -11.98
C LEU A 403 -7.80 -23.53 -12.91
N ARG A 404 -7.21 -22.50 -13.55
CA ARG A 404 -6.01 -22.62 -14.41
C ARG A 404 -4.77 -23.00 -13.61
N LEU A 405 -4.75 -22.71 -12.30
CA LEU A 405 -3.69 -23.08 -11.38
C LEU A 405 -3.87 -24.49 -10.78
N LYS A 406 -4.94 -25.19 -11.15
CA LYS A 406 -5.26 -26.57 -10.72
C LYS A 406 -5.26 -26.71 -9.19
N PRO A 407 -6.23 -26.08 -8.50
CA PRO A 407 -6.37 -26.25 -7.06
C PRO A 407 -6.58 -27.73 -6.73
N ASN A 408 -6.04 -28.17 -5.60
CA ASN A 408 -6.23 -29.52 -5.09
C ASN A 408 -7.64 -29.70 -4.48
N THR A 409 -7.92 -30.90 -3.94
CA THR A 409 -9.20 -31.24 -3.31
C THR A 409 -9.56 -30.34 -2.12
N ASP A 410 -8.56 -29.74 -1.47
CA ASP A 410 -8.73 -28.86 -0.31
C ASP A 410 -8.84 -27.38 -0.71
N ALA A 411 -9.05 -27.09 -2.01
CA ALA A 411 -9.05 -25.75 -2.57
C ALA A 411 -7.76 -24.95 -2.30
N LYS A 412 -6.61 -25.65 -2.26
CA LYS A 412 -5.28 -25.04 -2.16
C LYS A 412 -4.53 -25.13 -3.47
N ILE A 413 -3.64 -24.17 -3.69
CA ILE A 413 -2.88 -24.00 -4.93
C ILE A 413 -1.41 -24.22 -4.64
N LEU A 414 -0.79 -25.18 -5.33
CA LEU A 414 0.65 -25.39 -5.31
C LEU A 414 1.34 -24.24 -6.04
N LEU A 415 2.18 -23.49 -5.34
CA LEU A 415 2.81 -22.29 -5.93
C LEU A 415 3.79 -22.61 -7.06
N GLU A 416 4.29 -23.85 -7.15
CA GLU A 416 5.10 -24.25 -8.31
C GLU A 416 4.31 -24.23 -9.62
N ASN A 417 3.00 -24.43 -9.57
CA ASN A 417 2.13 -24.36 -10.76
C ASN A 417 2.11 -22.95 -11.34
N PHE A 418 2.33 -21.92 -10.52
CA PHE A 418 2.31 -20.53 -10.96
C PHE A 418 3.31 -20.24 -12.10
N MET A 419 4.49 -20.87 -12.03
CA MET A 419 5.58 -20.68 -12.99
C MET A 419 5.76 -21.84 -13.96
N LYS A 420 5.26 -23.03 -13.62
CA LYS A 420 5.47 -24.24 -14.42
C LYS A 420 4.23 -24.72 -15.15
N SER A 421 3.02 -24.42 -14.66
CA SER A 421 1.79 -24.98 -15.23
C SER A 421 1.54 -24.36 -16.61
N PRO A 422 1.54 -25.16 -17.68
CA PRO A 422 1.24 -24.67 -19.01
C PRO A 422 -0.27 -24.44 -19.14
N VAL A 423 -0.66 -23.24 -19.56
CA VAL A 423 -2.07 -22.86 -19.72
C VAL A 423 -2.40 -22.41 -21.13
N ALA A 424 -1.42 -21.89 -21.87
CA ALA A 424 -1.58 -21.42 -23.24
C ALA A 424 -0.46 -21.94 -24.13
N GLU A 425 -0.57 -21.70 -25.43
CA GLU A 425 0.41 -22.03 -26.44
C GLU A 425 0.69 -20.82 -27.35
N GLU A 426 1.93 -20.73 -27.81
CA GLU A 426 2.40 -19.71 -28.75
C GLU A 426 3.11 -20.38 -29.92
N PHE A 427 2.77 -19.99 -31.15
CA PHE A 427 3.51 -20.42 -32.33
C PHE A 427 4.73 -19.51 -32.56
N CYS A 428 5.92 -20.08 -32.43
CA CYS A 428 7.18 -19.37 -32.60
C CYS A 428 7.83 -19.72 -33.94
N LEU A 429 8.01 -18.73 -34.81
CA LEU A 429 8.77 -18.92 -36.06
C LEU A 429 10.24 -19.23 -35.78
N LYS A 430 10.82 -20.13 -36.58
CA LYS A 430 12.27 -20.38 -36.56
C LYS A 430 13.00 -19.16 -37.14
N LYS A 431 14.19 -18.84 -36.59
CA LYS A 431 15.00 -17.70 -37.06
C LYS A 431 15.21 -17.79 -38.59
N GLY A 432 14.76 -16.77 -39.31
CA GLY A 432 14.92 -16.67 -40.76
C GLY A 432 13.82 -17.34 -41.60
N SER A 433 12.78 -17.91 -40.97
CA SER A 433 11.63 -18.50 -41.67
C SER A 433 10.36 -17.69 -41.45
N THR A 434 9.53 -17.57 -42.49
CA THR A 434 8.21 -16.94 -42.44
C THR A 434 7.07 -17.94 -42.32
N THR A 435 7.35 -19.25 -42.48
CA THR A 435 6.32 -20.30 -42.54
C THR A 435 6.62 -21.50 -41.64
N ASP A 436 7.89 -21.71 -41.26
CA ASP A 436 8.30 -22.82 -40.38
C ASP A 436 8.53 -22.33 -38.95
N GLY A 437 7.93 -23.03 -37.98
CA GLY A 437 7.87 -22.65 -36.59
C GLY A 437 7.43 -23.82 -35.69
N GLU A 438 7.46 -23.59 -34.38
CA GLU A 438 7.14 -24.58 -33.37
C GLU A 438 6.15 -24.02 -32.35
N TRP A 439 5.23 -24.87 -31.90
CA TRP A 439 4.32 -24.55 -30.81
C TRP A 439 5.03 -24.71 -29.47
N LYS A 440 4.98 -23.66 -28.64
CA LYS A 440 5.54 -23.66 -27.29
C LYS A 440 4.45 -23.49 -26.27
N LEU A 441 4.53 -24.27 -25.19
CA LEU A 441 3.66 -24.11 -24.04
C LEU A 441 4.08 -22.89 -23.22
N VAL A 442 3.08 -22.14 -22.76
CA VAL A 442 3.25 -20.91 -22.01
C VAL A 442 2.74 -21.10 -20.58
N PRO A 443 3.57 -20.79 -19.56
CA PRO A 443 3.18 -20.85 -18.17
C PRO A 443 2.02 -19.91 -17.81
N PHE A 444 1.35 -20.22 -16.70
CA PHE A 444 0.26 -19.41 -16.16
C PHE A 444 0.62 -17.92 -16.03
N TYR A 445 1.70 -17.58 -15.33
CA TYR A 445 2.00 -16.18 -15.06
C TYR A 445 2.33 -15.38 -16.32
N ASP A 446 3.04 -15.97 -17.28
CA ASP A 446 3.32 -15.33 -18.56
C ASP A 446 2.03 -15.00 -19.33
N TRP A 447 1.10 -15.97 -19.40
CA TRP A 447 -0.23 -15.76 -20.00
C TRP A 447 -1.01 -14.66 -19.29
N PHE A 448 -1.10 -14.74 -17.95
CA PHE A 448 -1.82 -13.79 -17.11
C PHE A 448 -1.26 -12.37 -17.23
N PHE A 449 0.07 -12.23 -17.12
CA PHE A 449 0.77 -10.96 -17.26
C PHE A 449 0.57 -10.37 -18.65
N LYS A 450 0.63 -11.20 -19.70
CA LYS A 450 0.47 -10.74 -21.08
C LYS A 450 -0.91 -10.17 -21.34
N ILE A 451 -1.96 -10.79 -20.80
CA ILE A 451 -3.33 -10.27 -20.90
C ILE A 451 -3.43 -8.88 -20.28
N ALA A 452 -2.91 -8.70 -19.06
CA ALA A 452 -2.92 -7.41 -18.40
C ALA A 452 -2.11 -6.35 -19.18
N GLU A 453 -0.97 -6.74 -19.77
CA GLU A 453 -0.16 -5.86 -20.64
C GLU A 453 -0.94 -5.42 -21.90
N ILE A 454 -1.72 -6.31 -22.52
CA ILE A 454 -2.56 -6.00 -23.69
C ILE A 454 -3.63 -4.98 -23.31
N ILE A 455 -4.27 -5.17 -22.16
CA ILE A 455 -5.29 -4.24 -21.66
C ILE A 455 -4.68 -2.87 -21.44
N ASN A 456 -3.61 -2.79 -20.65
CA ASN A 456 -2.90 -1.55 -20.34
C ASN A 456 -2.54 -0.78 -21.62
N LYS A 457 -2.00 -1.45 -22.64
CA LYS A 457 -1.52 -0.79 -23.86
C LYS A 457 -2.61 -0.42 -24.86
N TYR A 458 -3.62 -1.27 -25.04
CA TYR A 458 -4.51 -1.17 -26.21
C TYR A 458 -5.99 -1.07 -25.85
N MET A 459 -6.39 -1.49 -24.66
CA MET A 459 -7.80 -1.70 -24.32
C MET A 459 -8.21 -1.11 -22.96
N ALA A 460 -7.38 -0.27 -22.34
CA ALA A 460 -7.62 0.26 -21.00
C ALA A 460 -8.96 1.00 -20.88
N ASN A 461 -9.32 1.82 -21.88
CA ASN A 461 -10.61 2.52 -21.90
C ASN A 461 -11.80 1.53 -21.96
N MET A 462 -11.74 0.54 -22.85
CA MET A 462 -12.79 -0.49 -22.94
C MET A 462 -12.89 -1.35 -21.68
N TRP A 463 -11.75 -1.62 -21.02
CA TRP A 463 -11.70 -2.37 -19.77
C TRP A 463 -12.35 -1.61 -18.62
N ASN A 464 -12.02 -0.32 -18.48
CA ASN A 464 -12.52 0.55 -17.42
C ASN A 464 -14.00 0.88 -17.60
N ASN A 465 -14.49 0.95 -18.84
CA ASN A 465 -15.91 1.14 -19.15
C ASN A 465 -16.72 -0.18 -19.15
N GLU A 466 -16.16 -1.26 -18.59
CA GLU A 466 -16.82 -2.57 -18.44
C GLU A 466 -17.29 -3.23 -19.75
N LEU A 467 -16.74 -2.83 -20.90
CA LEU A 467 -17.10 -3.37 -22.22
C LEU A 467 -16.45 -4.72 -22.52
N ILE A 468 -15.47 -5.11 -21.70
CA ILE A 468 -14.76 -6.37 -21.82
C ILE A 468 -15.27 -7.31 -20.72
N TYR A 469 -15.79 -8.47 -21.10
CA TYR A 469 -16.14 -9.51 -20.14
C TYR A 469 -14.90 -10.08 -19.46
N GLY A 470 -13.86 -10.36 -20.26
CA GLY A 470 -12.53 -10.73 -19.77
C GLY A 470 -12.33 -12.24 -19.67
N PHE A 471 -12.11 -12.76 -18.47
CA PHE A 471 -11.80 -14.18 -18.26
C PHE A 471 -13.06 -15.04 -18.44
N CYS A 472 -13.10 -15.82 -19.51
CA CYS A 472 -14.26 -16.63 -19.90
C CYS A 472 -13.85 -17.66 -20.95
N SER A 473 -14.28 -18.90 -20.74
CA SER A 473 -14.08 -19.99 -21.70
C SER A 473 -14.90 -19.79 -22.98
N LYS A 474 -14.56 -20.56 -24.01
CA LYS A 474 -15.34 -20.59 -25.24
C LYS A 474 -16.78 -21.04 -24.96
N ASP A 475 -16.94 -22.12 -24.21
CA ASP A 475 -18.23 -22.76 -23.95
C ASP A 475 -19.13 -21.87 -23.06
N GLU A 476 -18.55 -21.23 -22.04
CA GLU A 476 -19.27 -20.22 -21.26
C GLU A 476 -19.71 -19.04 -22.12
N ALA A 477 -18.84 -18.54 -23.00
CA ALA A 477 -19.20 -17.43 -23.88
C ALA A 477 -20.33 -17.81 -24.86
N GLU A 478 -20.30 -19.02 -25.43
CA GLU A 478 -21.38 -19.53 -26.27
C GLU A 478 -22.69 -19.64 -25.49
N TYR A 479 -22.65 -20.21 -24.28
CA TYR A 479 -23.81 -20.34 -23.39
C TYR A 479 -24.43 -18.97 -23.05
N LEU A 480 -23.60 -18.00 -22.64
CA LEU A 480 -24.03 -16.64 -22.31
C LEU A 480 -24.64 -15.94 -23.52
N LEU A 481 -24.01 -16.04 -24.69
CA LEU A 481 -24.50 -15.42 -25.92
C LEU A 481 -25.79 -16.06 -26.42
N GLN A 482 -25.93 -17.38 -26.33
CA GLN A 482 -27.16 -18.08 -26.74
C GLN A 482 -28.38 -17.58 -25.96
N SER A 483 -28.21 -17.25 -24.67
CA SER A 483 -29.26 -16.68 -23.82
C SER A 483 -29.67 -15.25 -24.18
N CYS A 484 -28.88 -14.54 -24.98
CA CYS A 484 -29.19 -13.16 -25.41
C CYS A 484 -30.29 -13.16 -26.49
N GLN A 485 -31.25 -12.25 -26.38
CA GLN A 485 -32.38 -12.16 -27.33
C GLN A 485 -32.02 -11.42 -28.63
N CYS A 486 -30.98 -10.59 -28.62
CA CYS A 486 -30.54 -9.81 -29.78
C CYS A 486 -29.13 -10.22 -30.22
N PRO A 487 -28.71 -9.84 -31.45
CA PRO A 487 -27.33 -10.03 -31.90
C PRO A 487 -26.35 -9.29 -31.00
N THR A 488 -25.53 -10.06 -30.29
CA THR A 488 -24.66 -9.58 -29.21
C THR A 488 -23.26 -10.12 -29.38
N LEU A 489 -22.25 -9.28 -29.09
CA LEU A 489 -20.86 -9.72 -28.97
C LEU A 489 -20.37 -9.72 -27.53
N LEU A 490 -19.38 -10.56 -27.24
CA LEU A 490 -18.72 -10.69 -25.95
C LEU A 490 -17.20 -10.70 -26.19
N ILE A 491 -16.50 -9.77 -25.54
CA ILE A 491 -15.04 -9.66 -25.62
C ILE A 491 -14.43 -10.42 -24.44
N ARG A 492 -13.62 -11.44 -24.73
CA ARG A 492 -12.97 -12.29 -23.73
C ARG A 492 -11.49 -12.48 -24.02
N PHE A 493 -10.73 -12.89 -23.02
CA PHE A 493 -9.33 -13.24 -23.21
C PHE A 493 -9.22 -14.66 -23.78
N SER A 494 -8.19 -14.89 -24.59
CA SER A 494 -7.91 -16.23 -25.10
C SER A 494 -7.35 -17.10 -23.98
N ASP A 495 -7.95 -18.26 -23.74
CA ASP A 495 -7.44 -19.23 -22.77
C ASP A 495 -6.25 -20.02 -23.34
N ILE A 496 -6.35 -20.44 -24.60
CA ILE A 496 -5.38 -21.37 -25.18
C ILE A 496 -4.31 -20.66 -26.01
N GLU A 497 -4.64 -19.60 -26.76
CA GLU A 497 -3.63 -18.91 -27.58
C GLU A 497 -3.05 -17.72 -26.82
N TYR A 498 -1.73 -17.70 -26.66
CA TYR A 498 -1.00 -16.65 -25.98
C TYR A 498 -1.11 -15.30 -26.69
N GLY A 499 -1.29 -14.23 -25.91
CA GLY A 499 -1.24 -12.86 -26.41
C GLY A 499 -2.41 -12.45 -27.33
N LYS A 500 -3.51 -13.20 -27.33
CA LYS A 500 -4.70 -12.91 -28.15
C LYS A 500 -5.92 -12.54 -27.32
N VAL A 501 -6.73 -11.64 -27.86
CA VAL A 501 -8.07 -11.31 -27.37
C VAL A 501 -9.10 -11.89 -28.32
N LYS A 502 -10.19 -12.43 -27.80
CA LYS A 502 -11.27 -13.07 -28.56
C LYS A 502 -12.52 -12.21 -28.56
N VAL A 503 -13.21 -12.20 -29.70
CA VAL A 503 -14.55 -11.62 -29.83
C VAL A 503 -15.48 -12.75 -30.26
N SER A 504 -16.36 -13.17 -29.35
CA SER A 504 -17.43 -14.10 -29.64
C SER A 504 -18.67 -13.29 -30.03
N ALA A 505 -19.29 -13.57 -31.17
CA ALA A 505 -20.44 -12.80 -31.66
C ALA A 505 -21.59 -13.73 -32.07
N LYS A 506 -22.78 -13.49 -31.52
CA LYS A 506 -24.04 -14.13 -31.93
C LYS A 506 -24.73 -13.24 -32.96
N TYR A 507 -25.03 -13.80 -34.13
CA TYR A 507 -25.74 -13.10 -35.19
C TYR A 507 -27.25 -13.38 -35.17
N SER A 508 -28.00 -12.67 -36.03
CA SER A 508 -29.46 -12.80 -36.14
C SER A 508 -29.93 -14.20 -36.55
N ASN A 509 -29.06 -15.01 -37.17
CA ASN A 509 -29.32 -16.40 -37.50
C ASN A 509 -29.10 -17.37 -36.30
N ASN A 510 -28.85 -16.84 -35.09
CA ASN A 510 -28.45 -17.57 -33.89
C ASN A 510 -27.12 -18.32 -33.96
N GLU A 511 -26.33 -18.15 -35.02
CA GLU A 511 -24.97 -18.69 -35.07
C GLU A 511 -24.03 -17.84 -34.23
N VAL A 512 -23.14 -18.53 -33.50
CA VAL A 512 -22.05 -17.91 -32.75
C VAL A 512 -20.75 -18.11 -33.51
N GLN A 513 -20.05 -17.03 -33.82
CA GLN A 513 -18.72 -17.08 -34.43
C GLN A 513 -17.68 -16.47 -33.48
N HIS A 514 -16.44 -16.93 -33.60
CA HIS A 514 -15.34 -16.47 -32.76
C HIS A 514 -14.21 -15.91 -33.61
N TYR A 515 -13.84 -14.67 -33.30
CA TYR A 515 -12.72 -13.98 -33.92
C TYR A 515 -11.62 -13.76 -32.88
N TRP A 516 -10.41 -13.47 -33.36
CA TRP A 516 -9.27 -13.20 -32.51
C TRP A 516 -8.46 -12.03 -33.04
N TYR A 517 -7.79 -11.36 -32.11
CA TYR A 517 -6.92 -10.23 -32.38
C TYR A 517 -5.63 -10.39 -31.59
N ASP A 518 -4.49 -10.32 -32.28
CA ASP A 518 -3.19 -10.30 -31.62
C ASP A 518 -2.70 -8.88 -31.32
N THR A 519 -1.51 -8.77 -30.72
CA THR A 519 -0.93 -7.46 -30.38
C THR A 519 -0.60 -6.58 -31.59
N ASN A 520 -0.30 -7.17 -32.75
CA ASN A 520 0.03 -6.41 -33.95
C ASN A 520 -1.24 -5.81 -34.57
N GLU A 521 -2.32 -6.59 -34.63
CA GLU A 521 -3.62 -6.12 -35.09
C GLU A 521 -4.15 -5.02 -34.18
N LEU A 522 -4.12 -5.22 -32.85
CA LEU A 522 -4.55 -4.21 -31.88
C LEU A 522 -3.70 -2.93 -31.90
N ALA A 523 -2.40 -3.04 -32.22
CA ALA A 523 -1.52 -1.90 -32.40
C ALA A 523 -1.81 -1.14 -33.72
N SER A 524 -2.16 -1.86 -34.78
CA SER A 524 -2.47 -1.27 -36.09
C SER A 524 -3.80 -0.52 -36.07
N ARG A 525 -4.78 -1.05 -35.35
CA ARG A 525 -6.13 -0.49 -35.24
C ARG A 525 -6.75 -0.85 -33.91
N SER A 526 -7.24 0.17 -33.20
CA SER A 526 -7.98 -0.02 -31.95
C SER A 526 -9.19 -0.93 -32.17
N LEU A 527 -9.43 -1.86 -31.23
CA LEU A 527 -10.56 -2.78 -31.30
C LEU A 527 -11.91 -2.07 -31.42
N SER A 528 -12.11 -0.94 -30.71
CA SER A 528 -13.35 -0.15 -30.80
C SER A 528 -13.68 0.26 -32.25
N LYS A 529 -12.69 0.74 -32.98
CA LYS A 529 -12.85 1.13 -34.40
C LYS A 529 -13.09 -0.08 -35.28
N GLU A 530 -12.43 -1.20 -35.01
CA GLU A 530 -12.61 -2.43 -35.77
C GLU A 530 -14.04 -2.97 -35.63
N LEU A 531 -14.58 -3.03 -34.41
CA LEU A 531 -15.93 -3.50 -34.14
C LEU A 531 -17.02 -2.66 -34.82
N LEU A 532 -16.80 -1.35 -34.99
CA LEU A 532 -17.76 -0.44 -35.63
C LEU A 532 -17.73 -0.42 -37.17
N THR A 533 -16.64 -0.89 -37.79
CA THR A 533 -16.39 -0.64 -39.22
C THR A 533 -16.16 -1.89 -40.04
N ASN A 534 -15.74 -2.99 -39.41
CA ASN A 534 -15.54 -4.24 -40.13
C ASN A 534 -16.89 -4.88 -40.44
N SER A 535 -17.12 -5.22 -41.72
CA SER A 535 -18.34 -5.87 -42.19
C SER A 535 -18.64 -7.20 -41.50
N ARG A 536 -17.63 -7.84 -40.89
CA ARG A 536 -17.80 -9.05 -40.06
C ARG A 536 -18.79 -8.82 -38.93
N PHE A 537 -18.79 -7.65 -38.29
CA PHE A 537 -19.68 -7.34 -37.16
C PHE A 537 -20.96 -6.63 -37.61
N SER A 538 -21.25 -6.61 -38.91
CA SER A 538 -22.48 -6.01 -39.43
C SER A 538 -23.71 -6.73 -38.87
N GLY A 539 -24.64 -5.97 -38.28
CA GLY A 539 -25.85 -6.51 -37.67
C GLY A 539 -25.71 -6.94 -36.21
N ILE A 540 -24.54 -6.74 -35.59
CA ILE A 540 -24.40 -6.81 -34.12
C ILE A 540 -24.81 -5.48 -33.51
N ASN A 541 -25.72 -5.52 -32.55
CA ASN A 541 -26.30 -4.30 -31.95
C ASN A 541 -25.81 -4.07 -30.51
N CYS A 542 -25.42 -5.15 -29.82
CA CYS A 542 -25.11 -5.11 -28.40
C CYS A 542 -23.74 -5.70 -28.07
N ILE A 543 -23.12 -5.16 -27.03
CA ILE A 543 -22.05 -5.78 -26.24
C ILE A 543 -22.71 -6.43 -25.03
N TYR A 544 -22.33 -7.66 -24.71
CA TYR A 544 -22.86 -8.39 -23.55
C TYR A 544 -22.68 -7.58 -22.26
N PRO A 545 -23.68 -7.55 -21.34
CA PRO A 545 -24.94 -8.30 -21.41
C PRO A 545 -26.05 -7.63 -22.24
N ASN A 546 -26.09 -6.30 -22.31
CA ASN A 546 -27.12 -5.56 -23.06
C ASN A 546 -26.71 -4.09 -23.29
N ILE A 547 -25.43 -3.86 -23.60
CA ILE A 547 -24.88 -2.53 -23.80
C ILE A 547 -24.96 -2.19 -25.29
N ASN A 548 -25.57 -1.08 -25.68
CA ASN A 548 -25.66 -0.70 -27.10
C ASN A 548 -24.25 -0.42 -27.69
N LEU A 549 -23.91 -1.13 -28.77
CA LEU A 549 -22.57 -1.12 -29.37
C LEU A 549 -22.15 0.28 -29.84
N ASP A 550 -23.00 0.94 -30.63
CA ASP A 550 -22.70 2.27 -31.20
C ASP A 550 -22.58 3.33 -30.11
N THR A 551 -23.44 3.29 -29.11
CA THR A 551 -23.42 4.24 -28.00
C THR A 551 -22.16 4.06 -27.15
N ALA A 552 -21.82 2.82 -26.82
CA ALA A 552 -20.68 2.51 -25.95
C ALA A 552 -19.32 2.78 -26.59
N LEU A 553 -19.21 2.65 -27.91
CA LEU A 553 -17.97 2.85 -28.65
C LEU A 553 -17.88 4.23 -29.32
N GLY A 554 -18.85 5.12 -29.10
CA GLY A 554 -18.84 6.50 -29.62
C GLY A 554 -19.18 6.62 -31.12
N GLY A 555 -19.88 5.63 -31.70
CA GLY A 555 -20.29 5.62 -33.11
C GLY A 555 -21.24 6.77 -33.52
N SER A 556 -21.80 7.50 -32.55
CA SER A 556 -22.71 8.62 -32.77
C SER A 556 -22.08 10.03 -32.69
N GLU A 557 -20.74 10.14 -32.54
CA GLU A 557 -20.03 11.38 -32.88
C GLU A 557 -19.40 11.26 -34.28
N ILE A 558 -20.22 11.36 -35.32
CA ILE A 558 -19.99 11.87 -36.71
C ILE A 558 -21.20 11.44 -37.56
N LYS A 559 -22.39 11.95 -37.23
CA LYS A 559 -23.45 12.27 -38.20
C LYS A 559 -24.12 13.58 -37.80
N LYS A 560 -23.33 14.62 -37.50
CA LYS A 560 -23.82 15.99 -37.74
C LYS A 560 -23.87 16.12 -39.26
N THR A 561 -25.10 16.10 -39.77
CA THR A 561 -25.53 16.60 -41.07
C THR A 561 -24.57 17.67 -41.58
N SER A 562 -23.78 17.33 -42.60
CA SER A 562 -23.00 18.28 -43.36
C SER A 562 -23.95 19.12 -44.22
N VAL A 563 -24.52 20.16 -43.62
CA VAL A 563 -24.99 21.34 -44.33
C VAL A 563 -24.43 22.56 -43.60
N GLN A 564 -23.55 23.27 -44.31
CA GLN A 564 -23.10 24.66 -44.10
C GLN A 564 -22.17 24.97 -42.91
N ASN A 565 -20.86 24.90 -43.15
CA ASN A 565 -19.98 26.06 -43.39
C ASN A 565 -18.53 25.71 -43.07
N LYS A 566 -17.69 25.61 -44.11
CA LYS A 566 -16.23 25.56 -43.95
C LYS A 566 -15.75 26.94 -43.47
N PRO A 567 -14.98 27.07 -42.37
CA PRO A 567 -14.08 28.20 -42.27
C PRO A 567 -12.93 27.95 -43.24
N ARG A 568 -12.77 28.87 -44.21
CA ARG A 568 -11.58 28.93 -45.06
C ARG A 568 -10.36 29.08 -44.16
N TYR A 569 -9.34 28.26 -44.41
CA TYR A 569 -7.98 28.56 -43.98
C TYR A 569 -7.57 29.91 -44.57
N LEU A 570 -7.52 30.96 -43.75
CA LEU A 570 -6.71 32.13 -44.03
C LEU A 570 -5.27 31.72 -43.71
N GLN A 571 -4.40 31.78 -44.72
CA GLN A 571 -2.97 31.67 -44.48
C GLN A 571 -2.51 32.84 -43.60
N PRO A 572 -1.58 32.61 -42.65
CA PRO A 572 -1.11 33.68 -41.78
C PRO A 572 -0.27 34.68 -42.60
N SER A 573 -0.78 35.91 -42.76
CA SER A 573 0.03 37.04 -43.22
C SER A 573 0.97 37.49 -42.10
N ALA A 574 2.19 37.86 -42.48
CA ALA A 574 3.34 38.19 -41.61
C ALA A 574 3.21 39.48 -40.75
N VAL A 575 2.02 39.81 -40.24
CA VAL A 575 1.73 41.06 -39.52
C VAL A 575 1.49 40.81 -38.01
N TYR A 576 1.55 39.57 -37.54
CA TYR A 576 1.24 39.22 -36.14
C TYR A 576 2.40 39.45 -35.15
N PHE A 577 3.58 39.89 -35.60
CA PHE A 577 4.77 40.06 -34.74
C PHE A 577 5.17 41.50 -34.40
N ASP A 578 4.41 42.53 -34.81
CA ASP A 578 4.82 43.93 -34.60
C ASP A 578 4.19 44.66 -33.40
N ASN A 579 3.40 43.99 -32.54
CA ASN A 579 2.71 44.66 -31.42
C ASN A 579 3.08 44.16 -30.01
N GLN A 580 4.32 43.73 -29.79
CA GLN A 580 4.86 43.50 -28.43
C GLN A 580 6.12 44.34 -28.16
N GLY A 581 5.99 45.64 -28.33
CA GLY A 581 7.02 46.62 -27.97
C GLY A 581 6.40 47.90 -27.42
N SER A 582 5.58 47.82 -26.37
CA SER A 582 5.09 48.98 -25.59
C SER A 582 4.47 48.52 -24.27
N ALA A 583 5.32 48.07 -23.34
CA ALA A 583 5.02 48.02 -21.91
C ALA A 583 6.36 48.18 -21.17
N THR A 584 6.87 49.42 -21.20
CA THR A 584 7.62 49.99 -20.08
C THR A 584 6.70 50.19 -18.90
#